data_AF-A0A7V4Q407-F1
#
_entry.id   AF-A0A7V4Q407-F1
#
_cell.length_a   1.000
_cell.length_b   1.000
_cell.length_c   1.000
_cell.angle_alpha   90.00
_cell.angle_beta   90.00
_cell.angle_gamma   90.00
#
_symmetry.space_group_name_H-M   'P 1'
#
loop_
_entity.id
_entity.type
_entity.pdbx_description
1 polymer ?
#
loop_
_entity_poly.entity_id
_entity_poly.type
_entity_poly.pdbx_seq_one_letter_code
_entity_poly.pdbx_strand_id
1 'polypeptide(L)'
;LRLEMNPRLVNIVPPEYQVVTMNMKIQIEEAVGNIILAIPFMTIEPIRDKLKSGVQMDMLAVDPYWSSRLSEELQEAPLDISVEMGGATITLSELLQLSPGDTVMLESSGKDELVVKVGGAKKFLGIAGVSGGNKAVQISRTLHEGVNIG
;
A
#
# COMPACT_ATOMS: atom_id res chain seq x y z
N LEU A 1 35.03 -25.43 -3.33
CA LEU A 1 35.72 -24.67 -2.27
C LEU A 1 37.22 -24.76 -2.51
N ARG A 2 37.94 -23.64 -2.58
CA ARG A 2 39.41 -23.64 -2.49
C ARG A 2 39.76 -23.57 -1.00
N LEU A 3 40.31 -24.65 -0.45
CA LEU A 3 41.02 -24.57 0.83
C LEU A 3 42.42 -24.04 0.53
N GLU A 4 42.75 -22.88 1.09
CA GLU A 4 44.10 -22.32 1.01
C GLU A 4 44.87 -22.73 2.26
N MET A 5 45.91 -23.54 2.08
CA MET A 5 46.71 -24.08 3.18
C MET A 5 48.02 -23.32 3.40
N ASN A 6 48.28 -22.28 2.61
CA ASN A 6 49.49 -21.48 2.74
C ASN A 6 49.32 -20.39 3.83
N PRO A 7 50.03 -20.47 4.97
CA PRO A 7 49.89 -19.51 6.06
C PRO A 7 50.29 -18.07 5.67
N ARG A 8 51.02 -17.89 4.57
CA ARG A 8 51.40 -16.56 4.04
C ARG A 8 50.29 -15.88 3.21
N LEU A 9 49.22 -16.61 2.89
CA LEU A 9 48.07 -16.14 2.11
C LEU A 9 46.77 -16.15 2.93
N VAL A 10 46.87 -16.38 4.25
CA VAL A 10 45.74 -16.23 5.17
C VAL A 10 45.23 -14.80 5.03
N ASN A 11 43.91 -14.64 4.80
CA ASN A 11 43.26 -13.33 4.82
C ASN A 11 43.36 -12.77 6.24
N ILE A 12 44.47 -12.10 6.53
CA ILE A 12 44.71 -11.39 7.77
C ILE A 12 43.79 -10.18 7.73
N VAL A 13 42.74 -10.22 8.55
CA VAL A 13 41.95 -9.04 8.86
C VAL A 13 42.88 -8.12 9.67
N PRO A 14 43.03 -6.83 9.29
CA PRO A 14 43.84 -5.91 10.07
C PRO A 14 43.41 -5.85 11.55
N PRO A 15 44.35 -5.74 12.51
CA PRO A 15 44.07 -5.83 13.95
C PRO A 15 42.98 -4.85 14.46
N GLU A 16 42.82 -3.73 13.78
CA GLU A 16 41.87 -2.67 14.07
C GLU A 16 40.41 -3.04 13.79
N TYR A 17 40.14 -4.11 13.03
CA TYR A 17 38.76 -4.50 12.74
C TYR A 17 38.18 -5.41 13.82
N GLN A 18 37.01 -5.03 14.30
CA GLN A 18 36.22 -5.89 15.18
C GLN A 18 35.82 -7.17 14.43
N VAL A 19 36.04 -8.32 15.06
CA VAL A 19 35.69 -9.65 14.55
C VAL A 19 34.74 -10.35 15.51
N VAL A 20 33.76 -11.06 14.95
CA VAL A 20 32.92 -12.01 15.69
C VAL A 20 33.58 -13.37 15.59
N THR A 21 33.90 -13.97 16.73
CA THR A 21 34.55 -15.28 16.78
C THR A 21 33.62 -16.35 17.34
N MET A 22 33.57 -17.50 16.68
CA MET A 22 32.93 -18.71 17.19
C MET A 22 34.00 -19.78 17.40
N ASN A 23 34.17 -20.20 18.66
CA ASN A 23 35.07 -21.29 19.03
C ASN A 23 34.28 -22.59 19.07
N MET A 24 34.66 -23.55 18.23
CA MET A 24 34.08 -24.89 18.20
C MET A 24 35.15 -25.88 18.63
N LYS A 25 34.86 -26.66 19.67
CA LYS A 25 35.68 -27.82 20.01
C LYS A 25 35.23 -28.98 19.13
N ILE A 26 36.17 -29.59 18.43
CA ILE A 26 35.94 -30.79 17.64
C ILE A 26 36.77 -31.93 18.22
N GLN A 27 36.15 -33.10 18.27
CA GLN A 27 36.80 -34.35 18.64
C GLN A 27 36.52 -35.37 17.54
N ILE A 28 37.58 -35.95 16.99
CA ILE A 28 37.51 -37.03 16.00
C ILE A 28 38.37 -38.17 16.56
N GLU A 29 37.71 -39.25 16.95
CA GLU A 29 38.34 -40.38 17.66
C GLU A 29 39.12 -39.89 18.91
N GLU A 30 40.44 -40.06 18.93
CA GLU A 30 41.33 -39.61 20.01
C GLU A 30 41.87 -38.18 19.80
N ALA A 31 41.67 -37.58 18.63
CA ALA A 31 42.15 -36.23 18.33
C ALA A 31 41.14 -35.17 18.82
N VAL A 32 41.61 -34.24 19.65
CA VAL A 32 40.83 -33.07 20.12
C VAL A 32 41.48 -31.80 19.58
N GLY A 33 40.67 -30.93 18.98
CA GLY A 33 41.12 -29.65 18.46
C GLY A 33 40.06 -28.56 18.61
N ASN A 34 40.45 -27.32 18.34
CA ASN A 34 39.53 -26.19 18.27
C ASN A 34 39.54 -25.63 16.85
N ILE A 35 38.36 -25.40 16.31
CA ILE A 35 38.15 -24.57 15.12
C ILE A 35 37.68 -23.20 15.61
N ILE A 36 38.39 -22.17 15.19
CA ILE A 36 37.99 -20.78 15.44
C ILE A 36 37.50 -20.21 14.10
N LEU A 37 36.20 -19.93 14.02
CA LEU A 37 35.64 -19.17 12.92
C LEU A 37 35.67 -17.69 13.29
N ALA A 38 36.40 -16.87 12.53
CA ALA A 38 36.44 -15.42 12.71
C ALA A 38 35.78 -14.74 11.50
N ILE A 39 34.74 -13.94 11.76
CA ILE A 39 34.02 -13.19 10.74
C ILE A 39 34.19 -11.69 11.03
N PRO A 40 34.72 -10.89 10.07
CA PRO A 40 34.82 -9.45 10.25
C PRO A 40 33.45 -8.79 10.44
N PHE A 41 33.35 -7.84 11.35
CA PHE A 41 32.09 -7.14 11.60
C PHE A 41 31.56 -6.40 10.35
N MET A 42 32.46 -5.89 9.51
CA MET A 42 32.11 -5.22 8.24
C MET A 42 31.34 -6.13 7.27
N THR A 43 31.55 -7.46 7.32
CA THR A 43 30.80 -8.39 6.46
C THR A 43 29.40 -8.68 6.99
N ILE A 44 29.16 -8.40 8.27
CA ILE A 44 27.87 -8.57 8.94
C ILE A 44 26.98 -7.33 8.75
N GLU A 45 27.55 -6.13 8.73
CA GLU A 45 26.84 -4.87 8.54
C GLU A 45 25.83 -4.86 7.37
N PRO A 46 26.18 -5.26 6.13
CA PRO A 46 25.23 -5.23 5.00
C PRO A 46 24.10 -6.28 5.09
N ILE A 47 24.22 -7.29 5.97
CA ILE A 47 23.23 -8.35 6.15
C ILE A 47 22.60 -8.34 7.55
N ARG A 48 22.87 -7.29 8.36
CA ARG A 48 22.47 -7.20 9.77
C ARG A 48 20.96 -7.39 9.94
N ASP A 49 20.15 -6.75 9.10
CA ASP A 49 18.69 -6.82 9.24
C ASP A 49 18.12 -8.18 8.80
N LYS A 50 18.77 -8.87 7.87
CA LYS A 50 18.44 -10.26 7.51
C LYS A 50 18.84 -11.28 8.59
N LEU A 51 19.86 -10.98 9.38
CA LEU A 51 20.24 -11.82 10.52
C LEU A 51 19.29 -11.62 11.72
N LYS A 52 18.74 -10.40 11.91
CA LYS A 52 17.70 -10.15 12.92
C LYS A 52 16.41 -10.92 12.65
N SER A 53 16.04 -11.12 11.38
CA SER A 53 14.83 -11.87 11.02
C SER A 53 14.92 -13.39 11.31
N GLY A 54 16.09 -13.92 11.66
CA GLY A 54 16.27 -15.34 11.96
C GLY A 54 15.55 -15.85 13.23
N VAL A 55 15.09 -14.96 14.10
CA VAL A 55 14.27 -15.31 15.30
C VAL A 55 12.76 -15.33 14.97
N GLN A 56 12.36 -14.92 13.77
CA GLN A 56 10.96 -14.72 13.38
C GLN A 56 10.59 -15.59 12.16
N MET A 57 10.98 -16.87 12.16
CA MET A 57 10.62 -17.79 11.08
C MET A 57 9.16 -18.30 11.15
N ASP A 58 8.44 -18.14 12.26
CA ASP A 58 7.08 -18.68 12.40
C ASP A 58 5.92 -17.70 12.10
N MET A 59 6.18 -16.42 11.79
CA MET A 59 5.08 -15.44 11.63
C MET A 59 5.02 -14.67 10.30
N LEU A 60 6.01 -14.79 9.40
CA LEU A 60 6.04 -13.99 8.17
C LEU A 60 6.45 -14.79 6.92
N ALA A 61 5.84 -15.96 6.73
CA ALA A 61 5.51 -16.36 5.37
C ALA A 61 4.44 -15.38 4.86
N VAL A 62 4.84 -14.23 4.32
CA VAL A 62 3.93 -13.41 3.54
C VAL A 62 3.54 -14.26 2.34
N ASP A 63 2.35 -14.84 2.42
CA ASP A 63 1.79 -15.69 1.38
C ASP A 63 1.79 -14.88 0.06
N PRO A 64 2.52 -15.32 -0.99
CA PRO A 64 2.59 -14.60 -2.25
C PRO A 64 1.23 -14.50 -2.96
N TYR A 65 0.25 -15.33 -2.58
CA TYR A 65 -1.12 -15.24 -3.06
C TYR A 65 -1.98 -14.27 -2.26
N TRP A 66 -1.59 -13.89 -1.05
CA TRP A 66 -2.40 -13.03 -0.18
C TRP A 66 -2.59 -11.63 -0.77
N SER A 67 -1.53 -11.04 -1.35
CA SER A 67 -1.63 -9.73 -2.00
C SER A 67 -2.51 -9.76 -3.26
N SER A 68 -2.43 -10.84 -4.04
CA SER A 68 -3.30 -11.04 -5.21
C SER A 68 -4.76 -11.18 -4.79
N ARG A 69 -5.04 -12.05 -3.83
CA ARG A 69 -6.39 -12.27 -3.29
C ARG A 69 -6.96 -10.98 -2.70
N LEU A 70 -6.18 -10.25 -1.90
CA LEU A 70 -6.62 -8.97 -1.35
C LEU A 70 -6.92 -7.95 -2.47
N SER A 71 -6.10 -7.92 -3.53
CA SER A 71 -6.35 -7.02 -4.66
C SER A 71 -7.61 -7.41 -5.44
N GLU A 72 -7.88 -8.71 -5.61
CA GLU A 72 -9.11 -9.22 -6.24
C GLU A 72 -10.33 -8.84 -5.39
N GLU A 73 -10.30 -9.12 -4.09
CA GLU A 73 -11.38 -8.77 -3.16
C GLU A 73 -11.63 -7.25 -3.09
N LEU A 74 -10.57 -6.42 -3.15
CA LEU A 74 -10.71 -4.96 -3.20
C LEU A 74 -11.31 -4.46 -4.52
N GLN A 75 -11.07 -5.14 -5.64
CA GLN A 75 -11.67 -4.76 -6.93
C GLN A 75 -13.17 -5.08 -6.99
N GLU A 76 -13.60 -6.14 -6.30
CA GLU A 76 -15.01 -6.53 -6.23
C GLU A 76 -15.79 -5.83 -5.09
N ALA A 77 -15.10 -5.09 -4.23
CA ALA A 77 -15.71 -4.37 -3.12
C ALA A 77 -16.80 -3.39 -3.65
N PRO A 78 -18.06 -3.53 -3.20
CA PRO A 78 -19.14 -2.69 -3.70
C PRO A 78 -18.94 -1.24 -3.26
N LEU A 79 -19.20 -0.32 -4.19
CA LEU A 79 -19.15 1.11 -3.94
C LEU A 79 -20.45 1.78 -4.38
N ASP A 80 -20.97 2.65 -3.54
CA ASP A 80 -22.13 3.47 -3.89
C ASP A 80 -21.76 4.53 -4.92
N ILE A 81 -22.55 4.58 -5.99
CA ILE A 81 -22.45 5.61 -7.02
C ILE A 81 -23.63 6.55 -6.85
N SER A 82 -23.36 7.84 -6.72
CA SER A 82 -24.39 8.88 -6.61
C SER A 82 -24.08 10.05 -7.53
N VAL A 83 -25.14 10.73 -7.98
CA VAL A 83 -25.04 11.91 -8.85
C VAL A 83 -25.81 13.04 -8.19
N GLU A 84 -25.15 14.18 -8.03
CA GLU A 84 -25.76 15.38 -7.44
C GLU A 84 -26.29 16.29 -8.56
N MET A 85 -27.61 16.50 -8.61
CA MET A 85 -28.24 17.41 -9.59
C MET A 85 -27.95 18.89 -9.28
N GLY A 86 -27.64 19.21 -8.03
CA GLY A 86 -27.37 20.57 -7.56
C GLY A 86 -27.69 20.73 -6.08
N GLY A 87 -27.23 21.83 -5.51
CA GLY A 87 -27.59 22.29 -4.17
C GLY A 87 -28.44 23.56 -4.25
N ALA A 88 -29.12 23.87 -3.16
CA ALA A 88 -29.74 25.17 -2.93
C ALA A 88 -29.47 25.60 -1.50
N THR A 89 -29.14 26.86 -1.31
CA THR A 89 -29.04 27.47 0.02
C THR A 89 -30.37 28.13 0.36
N ILE A 90 -31.05 27.62 1.39
CA ILE A 90 -32.29 28.21 1.91
C ILE A 90 -32.17 28.46 3.42
N THR A 91 -32.94 29.41 3.93
CA THR A 91 -33.02 29.68 5.37
C THR A 91 -33.77 28.57 6.10
N LEU A 92 -33.52 28.42 7.41
CA LEU A 92 -34.25 27.47 8.24
C LEU A 92 -35.77 27.73 8.23
N SER A 93 -36.19 29.00 8.16
CA SER A 93 -37.61 29.35 8.12
C SER A 93 -38.29 28.88 6.83
N GLU A 94 -37.63 29.03 5.69
CA GLU A 94 -38.13 28.53 4.40
C GLU A 94 -38.20 27.00 4.39
N LEU A 95 -37.19 26.33 4.95
CA LEU A 95 -37.18 24.87 5.08
C LEU A 95 -38.37 24.36 5.89
N LEU A 96 -38.73 25.03 6.99
CA LEU A 96 -39.86 24.66 7.84
C LEU A 96 -41.23 24.94 7.23
N GLN A 97 -41.31 25.84 6.24
CA GLN A 97 -42.56 26.24 5.58
C GLN A 97 -42.82 25.47 4.27
N LEU A 98 -41.86 24.68 3.79
CA LEU A 98 -42.00 23.89 2.58
C LEU A 98 -43.22 22.97 2.61
N SER A 99 -44.05 23.10 1.57
CA SER A 99 -45.28 22.34 1.39
C SER A 99 -45.31 21.66 0.01
N PRO A 100 -46.09 20.56 -0.15
CA PRO A 100 -46.25 19.93 -1.46
C PRO A 100 -46.74 20.94 -2.51
N GLY A 101 -45.97 21.12 -3.57
CA GLY A 101 -46.24 22.11 -4.64
C GLY A 101 -45.21 23.23 -4.70
N ASP A 102 -44.42 23.42 -3.66
CA ASP A 102 -43.37 24.45 -3.64
C ASP A 102 -42.21 24.10 -4.57
N THR A 103 -41.58 25.12 -5.15
CA THR A 103 -40.45 24.97 -6.08
C THR A 103 -39.20 25.56 -5.45
N VAL A 104 -38.15 24.74 -5.32
CA VAL A 104 -36.83 25.14 -4.83
C VAL A 104 -35.91 25.30 -6.04
N MET A 105 -35.40 26.51 -6.25
CA MET A 105 -34.42 26.79 -7.29
C MET A 105 -33.04 26.30 -6.84
N LEU A 106 -32.44 25.41 -7.63
CA LEU A 106 -31.07 24.94 -7.42
C LEU A 106 -30.07 25.95 -8.00
N GLU A 107 -28.86 25.99 -7.45
CA GLU A 107 -27.75 26.83 -7.91
C GLU A 107 -27.14 26.33 -9.22
N SER A 108 -27.35 25.05 -9.56
CA SER A 108 -26.88 24.43 -10.81
C SER A 108 -27.86 24.70 -11.95
N SER A 109 -27.34 25.00 -13.14
CA SER A 109 -28.15 25.11 -14.34
C SER A 109 -28.50 23.70 -14.83
N GLY A 110 -29.75 23.48 -15.26
CA GLY A 110 -30.20 22.17 -15.75
C GLY A 110 -29.51 21.65 -17.03
N LYS A 111 -28.49 22.35 -17.52
CA LYS A 111 -27.65 21.98 -18.66
C LYS A 111 -26.19 21.74 -18.27
N ASP A 112 -25.83 21.92 -17.01
CA ASP A 112 -24.46 21.79 -16.54
C ASP A 112 -24.06 20.32 -16.37
N GLU A 113 -22.75 20.06 -16.39
CA GLU A 113 -22.23 18.74 -16.04
C GLU A 113 -22.47 18.48 -14.54
N LEU A 114 -23.08 17.34 -14.24
CA LEU A 114 -23.34 16.89 -12.87
C LEU A 114 -22.13 16.17 -12.29
N VAL A 115 -21.92 16.34 -10.98
CA VAL A 115 -20.86 15.65 -10.25
C VAL A 115 -21.29 14.22 -9.97
N VAL A 116 -20.47 13.26 -10.39
CA VAL A 116 -20.61 11.84 -10.08
C VAL A 116 -19.63 11.45 -8.99
N LYS A 117 -20.18 10.93 -7.89
CA LYS A 117 -19.43 10.44 -6.74
C LYS A 117 -19.38 8.92 -6.74
N VAL A 118 -18.23 8.38 -6.38
CA VAL A 118 -18.01 6.94 -6.17
C VAL A 118 -17.46 6.77 -4.75
N GLY A 119 -18.18 6.02 -3.91
CA GLY A 119 -17.83 5.89 -2.49
C GLY A 119 -17.80 7.24 -1.75
N GLY A 120 -18.63 8.19 -2.17
CA GLY A 120 -18.67 9.56 -1.60
C GLY A 120 -17.62 10.54 -2.15
N ALA A 121 -16.61 10.07 -2.89
CA ALA A 121 -15.58 10.92 -3.48
C ALA A 121 -15.97 11.38 -4.88
N LYS A 122 -15.77 12.66 -5.21
CA LYS A 122 -15.99 13.20 -6.57
C LYS A 122 -14.97 12.59 -7.53
N LYS A 123 -15.43 11.82 -8.54
CA LYS A 123 -14.54 11.11 -9.47
C LYS A 123 -14.81 11.44 -10.95
N PHE A 124 -16.03 11.85 -11.30
CA PHE A 124 -16.36 12.20 -12.68
C PHE A 124 -17.30 13.39 -12.75
N LEU A 125 -17.37 14.02 -13.92
CA LEU A 125 -18.55 14.80 -14.33
C LEU A 125 -19.29 14.08 -15.45
N GLY A 126 -20.58 14.33 -15.55
CA GLY A 126 -21.40 13.74 -16.60
C GLY A 126 -22.70 14.48 -16.85
N ILE A 127 -23.33 14.17 -17.98
CA ILE A 127 -24.57 14.80 -18.43
C ILE A 127 -25.73 13.87 -18.13
N ALA A 128 -26.76 14.38 -17.46
CA ALA A 128 -27.98 13.62 -17.20
C ALA A 128 -28.73 13.31 -18.50
N GLY A 129 -29.28 12.10 -18.58
CA GLY A 129 -30.04 11.64 -19.74
C GLY A 129 -30.89 10.42 -19.42
N VAL A 130 -31.33 9.76 -20.48
CA VAL A 130 -32.15 8.53 -20.40
C VAL A 130 -31.51 7.47 -21.29
N SER A 131 -31.31 6.28 -20.74
CA SER A 131 -30.82 5.11 -21.48
C SER A 131 -31.73 3.92 -21.22
N GLY A 132 -32.26 3.32 -22.29
CA GLY A 132 -33.19 2.18 -22.18
C GLY A 132 -34.44 2.46 -21.34
N GLY A 133 -34.90 3.71 -21.28
CA GLY A 133 -36.04 4.13 -20.46
C GLY A 133 -35.70 4.45 -18.99
N ASN A 134 -34.46 4.24 -18.57
CA ASN A 134 -34.00 4.53 -17.21
C ASN A 134 -33.24 5.87 -17.16
N LYS A 135 -33.32 6.56 -16.02
CA LYS A 135 -32.45 7.72 -15.74
C LYS A 135 -30.99 7.27 -15.79
N ALA A 136 -30.17 7.97 -16.55
CA ALA A 136 -28.78 7.63 -16.78
C ALA A 136 -27.91 8.90 -16.76
N VAL A 137 -26.61 8.72 -16.60
CA VAL A 137 -25.63 9.80 -16.69
C VAL A 137 -24.53 9.37 -17.64
N GLN A 138 -24.28 10.18 -18.67
CA GLN A 138 -23.17 9.98 -19.59
C GLN A 138 -21.93 10.64 -19.03
N ILE A 139 -20.88 9.86 -18.76
CA ILE A 139 -19.60 10.41 -18.30
C ILE A 139 -18.99 11.27 -19.40
N SER A 140 -18.73 12.54 -19.08
CA SER A 140 -18.09 13.50 -19.99
C SER A 140 -16.60 13.63 -19.69
N ARG A 141 -16.22 13.62 -18.41
CA ARG A 141 -14.82 13.82 -17.97
C ARG A 141 -14.51 13.13 -16.65
N THR A 142 -13.25 12.74 -16.51
CA THR A 142 -12.70 12.14 -15.29
C THR A 142 -12.03 13.21 -14.44
N LEU A 143 -12.24 13.16 -13.13
CA LEU A 143 -11.57 14.01 -12.15
C LEU A 143 -10.44 13.19 -11.49
N HIS A 144 -9.20 13.59 -11.70
CA HIS A 144 -8.06 13.00 -11.01
C HIS A 144 -7.85 13.70 -9.65
N GLU A 145 -7.43 12.94 -8.64
CA GLU A 145 -7.09 13.48 -7.32
C GLU A 145 -6.07 14.63 -7.47
N GLY A 146 -6.46 15.83 -7.05
CA GLY A 146 -5.69 17.06 -7.21
C GLY A 146 -6.41 18.18 -7.99
N VAL A 147 -7.53 17.92 -8.65
CA VAL A 147 -8.31 18.97 -9.34
C VAL A 147 -9.34 19.59 -8.39
N ASN A 148 -8.98 20.74 -7.84
CA ASN A 148 -9.87 21.57 -7.03
C ASN A 148 -10.84 22.30 -7.98
N ILE A 149 -12.10 21.86 -8.00
CA ILE A 149 -13.20 22.61 -8.63
C ILE A 149 -13.83 23.47 -7.54
N GLY A 150 -13.27 24.67 -7.39
CA GLY A 150 -13.89 25.79 -6.70
C GLY A 150 -14.93 26.48 -7.57
#